data_AF-I8TPK8-F1
#
_entry.id   AF-I8TPK8-F1
#
_cell.length_a   1.000
_cell.length_b   1.000
_cell.length_c   1.000
_cell.angle_alpha   90.00
_cell.angle_beta   90.00
_cell.angle_gamma   90.00
#
_symmetry.space_group_name_H-M   'P 1'
#
loop_
_entity.id
_entity.type
_entity.pdbx_description
1 polymer ?
#
loop_
_entity_poly.entity_id
_entity_poly.type
_entity_poly.pdbx_seq_one_letter_code
_entity_poly.pdbx_strand_id
1 'polypeptide(L)'
;MYSRGLQGLHSLLRRPRFVRSDMTLAIAVMLGIYEMMDPITPQSWLTHSSGIATLIRLRGPNAHRGGFGRTLLISFKSFIVADALIRGEACFLAEPAWQLALTDTLAAESGNGKGSQLCDLVELLFAEITKCPGLYARACAIIKNNETDHSMFETLRQEATQSKQRLQYLKDQLESVVPVSLDSEALRDKPDLIGLIPVSVAQKSRTFAGHGAQSALALLDQVIVITESDHHRLFTDSTMTTLPVWDVLPAPANCVTMDKEETLANRLPAWPDQLALSMGMLAVKDN
;
A
#
# COMPACT_ATOMS: atom_id res chain seq x y z
N MET A 1 -21.55 -18.88 8.73
CA MET A 1 -21.10 -18.92 7.31
C MET A 1 -19.58 -18.87 7.20
N TYR A 2 -18.90 -18.00 7.95
CA TYR A 2 -17.45 -17.85 7.97
C TYR A 2 -16.64 -19.15 8.09
N SER A 3 -16.88 -19.95 9.15
CA SER A 3 -16.14 -21.21 9.38
C SER A 3 -16.28 -22.22 8.24
N ARG A 4 -17.45 -22.27 7.57
CA ARG A 4 -17.67 -23.12 6.39
C ARG A 4 -16.87 -22.60 5.19
N GLY A 5 -16.78 -21.29 5.02
CA GLY A 5 -15.94 -20.64 4.01
C GLY A 5 -14.46 -20.99 4.20
N LEU A 6 -13.94 -20.91 5.42
CA LEU A 6 -12.57 -21.31 5.74
C LEU A 6 -12.29 -22.79 5.45
N GLN A 7 -13.20 -23.69 5.84
CA GLN A 7 -13.07 -25.12 5.54
C GLN A 7 -13.07 -25.39 4.02
N GLY A 8 -13.91 -24.67 3.27
CA GLY A 8 -13.94 -24.70 1.82
C GLY A 8 -12.62 -24.22 1.21
N LEU A 9 -12.12 -23.07 1.66
CA LEU A 9 -10.83 -22.53 1.23
C LEU A 9 -9.70 -23.52 1.50
N HIS A 10 -9.61 -24.05 2.72
CA HIS A 10 -8.62 -25.06 3.09
C HIS A 10 -8.66 -26.29 2.16
N SER A 11 -9.86 -26.75 1.79
CA SER A 11 -10.04 -27.86 0.87
C SER A 11 -9.57 -27.54 -0.56
N LEU A 12 -9.74 -26.30 -1.02
CA LEU A 12 -9.24 -25.84 -2.32
C LEU A 12 -7.71 -25.72 -2.33
N LEU A 13 -7.12 -25.19 -1.26
CA LEU A 13 -5.67 -25.01 -1.13
C LEU A 13 -4.89 -26.33 -1.19
N ARG A 14 -5.48 -27.42 -0.70
CA ARG A 14 -4.86 -28.77 -0.74
C ARG A 14 -4.88 -29.41 -2.11
N ARG A 15 -5.58 -28.83 -3.10
CA ARG A 15 -5.74 -29.40 -4.44
C ARG A 15 -4.88 -28.62 -5.42
N PRO A 16 -3.81 -29.21 -6.01
CA PRO A 16 -2.89 -28.51 -6.91
C PRO A 16 -3.57 -27.81 -8.09
N ARG A 17 -4.66 -28.38 -8.60
CA ARG A 17 -5.47 -27.80 -9.69
C ARG A 17 -6.21 -26.51 -9.32
N PHE A 18 -6.51 -26.27 -8.04
CA PHE A 18 -7.35 -25.15 -7.60
C PHE A 18 -6.58 -24.08 -6.85
N VAL A 19 -5.46 -24.42 -6.20
CA VAL A 19 -4.70 -23.48 -5.37
C VAL A 19 -4.31 -22.18 -6.08
N ARG A 20 -4.06 -22.23 -7.40
CA ARG A 20 -3.74 -21.07 -8.24
C ARG A 20 -4.93 -20.43 -8.96
N SER A 21 -6.16 -20.89 -8.72
CA SER A 21 -7.36 -20.38 -9.42
C SER A 21 -7.82 -19.02 -8.88
N ASP A 22 -8.45 -18.21 -9.75
CA ASP A 22 -9.00 -16.91 -9.37
C ASP A 22 -10.09 -17.06 -8.32
N MET A 23 -10.90 -18.12 -8.42
CA MET A 23 -11.95 -18.41 -7.44
C MET A 23 -11.37 -18.68 -6.04
N THR A 24 -10.25 -19.40 -5.94
CA THR A 24 -9.60 -19.66 -4.64
C THR A 24 -9.07 -18.36 -4.03
N LEU A 25 -8.44 -17.51 -4.84
CA LEU A 25 -7.99 -16.19 -4.40
C LEU A 25 -9.18 -15.29 -4.00
N ALA A 26 -10.26 -15.29 -4.77
CA ALA A 26 -11.46 -14.51 -4.47
C ALA A 26 -12.08 -14.91 -3.14
N ILE A 27 -12.20 -16.21 -2.86
CA ILE A 27 -12.70 -16.72 -1.57
C ILE A 27 -11.77 -16.25 -0.45
N ALA A 28 -10.44 -16.34 -0.62
CA ALA A 28 -9.49 -15.85 0.36
C ALA A 28 -9.63 -14.35 0.61
N VAL A 29 -9.65 -13.52 -0.43
CA VAL A 29 -9.85 -12.06 -0.34
C VAL A 29 -11.15 -11.72 0.38
N MET A 30 -12.27 -12.36 0.03
CA MET A 30 -13.55 -12.10 0.68
C MET A 30 -13.56 -12.49 2.16
N LEU A 31 -12.91 -13.60 2.53
CA LEU A 31 -12.76 -13.99 3.94
C LEU A 31 -11.81 -13.05 4.70
N GLY A 32 -10.75 -12.57 4.05
CA GLY A 32 -9.86 -11.55 4.62
C GLY A 32 -10.59 -10.24 4.91
N ILE A 33 -11.43 -9.77 3.98
CA ILE A 33 -12.29 -8.59 4.19
C ILE A 33 -13.28 -8.84 5.34
N TYR A 34 -13.85 -10.05 5.44
CA TYR A 34 -14.71 -10.41 6.58
C TYR A 34 -13.96 -10.29 7.91
N GLU A 35 -12.74 -10.82 8.00
CA GLU A 35 -11.94 -10.74 9.24
C GLU A 35 -11.52 -9.33 9.62
N MET A 36 -11.42 -8.42 8.67
CA MET A 36 -11.18 -7.00 8.96
C MET A 36 -12.39 -6.35 9.64
N MET A 37 -13.60 -6.81 9.33
CA MET A 37 -14.85 -6.29 9.92
C MET A 37 -15.23 -7.00 11.22
N ASP A 38 -14.97 -8.30 11.32
CA ASP A 38 -15.33 -9.16 12.44
C ASP A 38 -14.14 -10.05 12.85
N PRO A 39 -13.09 -9.45 13.45
CA PRO A 39 -11.88 -10.19 13.82
C PRO A 39 -12.10 -11.10 15.03
N ILE A 40 -11.62 -12.35 14.95
CA ILE A 40 -11.56 -13.26 16.11
C ILE A 40 -10.54 -12.75 17.15
N THR A 41 -9.42 -12.21 16.67
CA THR A 41 -8.38 -11.54 17.47
C THR A 41 -7.95 -10.27 16.74
N PRO A 42 -7.39 -9.25 17.43
CA PRO A 42 -6.94 -8.01 16.79
C PRO A 42 -5.98 -8.21 15.61
N GLN A 43 -5.23 -9.33 15.58
CA GLN A 43 -4.28 -9.68 14.52
C GLN A 43 -4.77 -10.77 13.56
N SER A 44 -6.03 -11.20 13.63
CA SER A 44 -6.56 -12.27 12.77
C SER A 44 -6.40 -11.90 11.28
N TRP A 45 -6.80 -10.68 10.93
CA TRP A 45 -6.72 -10.18 9.55
C TRP A 45 -5.27 -10.13 9.03
N LEU A 46 -4.27 -9.86 9.88
CA LEU A 46 -2.86 -9.85 9.49
C LEU A 46 -2.40 -11.26 9.09
N THR A 47 -2.82 -12.26 9.84
CA THR A 47 -2.48 -13.67 9.53
C THR A 47 -3.10 -14.10 8.21
N HIS A 48 -4.36 -13.73 7.98
CA HIS A 48 -5.06 -14.04 6.74
C HIS A 48 -4.51 -13.25 5.55
N SER A 49 -4.18 -11.97 5.74
CA SER A 49 -3.52 -11.12 4.75
C SER A 49 -2.23 -11.74 4.26
N SER A 50 -1.38 -12.24 5.17
CA SER A 50 -0.15 -12.95 4.79
C SER A 50 -0.43 -14.24 4.00
N GLY A 51 -1.54 -14.95 4.29
CA GLY A 51 -2.01 -16.08 3.50
C GLY A 51 -2.41 -15.68 2.07
N ILE A 52 -3.15 -14.56 1.92
CA ILE A 52 -3.52 -14.00 0.61
C ILE A 52 -2.27 -13.53 -0.15
N ALA A 53 -1.35 -12.85 0.51
CA ALA A 53 -0.07 -12.45 -0.07
C ALA A 53 0.71 -13.66 -0.59
N THR A 54 0.74 -14.75 0.17
CA THR A 54 1.35 -16.03 -0.25
C THR A 54 0.68 -16.60 -1.51
N LEU A 55 -0.65 -16.54 -1.60
CA LEU A 55 -1.38 -16.98 -2.80
C LEU A 55 -1.08 -16.12 -4.02
N ILE A 56 -1.02 -14.80 -3.86
CA ILE A 56 -0.67 -13.88 -4.93
C ILE A 56 0.76 -14.14 -5.41
N ARG A 57 1.74 -14.30 -4.49
CA ARG A 57 3.10 -14.71 -4.83
C ARG A 57 3.14 -16.05 -5.57
N LEU A 58 2.40 -17.05 -5.09
CA LEU A 58 2.35 -18.40 -5.69
C LEU A 58 1.81 -18.40 -7.13
N ARG A 59 0.90 -17.47 -7.44
CA ARG A 59 0.34 -17.26 -8.78
C ARG A 59 1.28 -16.49 -9.70
N GLY A 60 2.11 -15.62 -9.11
CA GLY A 60 3.10 -14.80 -9.82
C GLY A 60 2.48 -13.62 -10.58
N PRO A 61 3.29 -12.63 -10.98
CA PRO A 61 2.80 -11.37 -11.55
C PRO A 61 2.00 -11.54 -12.84
N ASN A 62 2.34 -12.54 -13.67
CA ASN A 62 1.65 -12.81 -14.93
C ASN A 62 0.15 -13.11 -14.73
N ALA A 63 -0.22 -13.76 -13.62
CA ALA A 63 -1.61 -14.10 -13.31
C ALA A 63 -2.44 -12.88 -12.86
N HIS A 64 -1.82 -11.70 -12.77
CA HIS A 64 -2.43 -10.45 -12.31
C HIS A 64 -2.27 -9.30 -13.33
N ARG A 65 -1.87 -9.60 -14.58
CA ARG A 65 -1.80 -8.59 -15.66
C ARG A 65 -3.17 -8.15 -16.20
N GLY A 66 -4.23 -8.92 -15.98
CA GLY A 66 -5.56 -8.57 -16.45
C GLY A 66 -6.65 -9.43 -15.83
N GLY A 67 -7.89 -9.21 -16.27
CA GLY A 67 -9.05 -9.98 -15.85
C GLY A 67 -9.30 -9.98 -14.34
N PHE A 68 -9.96 -11.03 -13.85
CA PHE A 68 -10.39 -11.11 -12.47
C PHE A 68 -9.21 -11.22 -11.48
N GLY A 69 -8.15 -11.94 -11.85
CA GLY A 69 -6.90 -11.97 -11.07
C GLY A 69 -6.32 -10.58 -10.80
N ARG A 70 -6.31 -9.68 -11.80
CA ARG A 70 -5.88 -8.29 -11.60
C ARG A 70 -6.82 -7.53 -10.67
N THR A 71 -8.14 -7.67 -10.86
CA THR A 71 -9.14 -7.05 -9.98
C THR A 71 -8.90 -7.43 -8.52
N LEU A 72 -8.68 -8.72 -8.24
CA LEU A 72 -8.41 -9.21 -6.88
C LEU A 72 -7.13 -8.62 -6.29
N LEU A 73 -6.06 -8.47 -7.10
CA LEU A 73 -4.84 -7.82 -6.65
C LEU A 73 -5.09 -6.34 -6.32
N ILE A 74 -5.75 -5.60 -7.21
CA ILE A 74 -6.04 -4.17 -7.01
C ILE A 74 -6.89 -3.96 -5.76
N SER A 75 -7.90 -4.81 -5.53
CA SER A 75 -8.78 -4.70 -4.36
C SER A 75 -8.10 -5.04 -3.03
N PHE A 76 -6.93 -5.71 -3.04
CA PHE A 76 -6.30 -6.20 -1.81
C PHE A 76 -4.88 -5.66 -1.57
N LYS A 77 -4.22 -5.10 -2.58
CA LYS A 77 -2.81 -4.67 -2.51
C LYS A 77 -2.52 -3.67 -1.39
N SER A 78 -3.47 -2.79 -1.06
CA SER A 78 -3.33 -1.83 0.05
C SER A 78 -3.11 -2.53 1.40
N PHE A 79 -3.86 -3.60 1.67
CA PHE A 79 -3.73 -4.40 2.88
C PHE A 79 -2.42 -5.19 2.93
N ILE A 80 -1.88 -5.58 1.78
CA ILE A 80 -0.54 -6.23 1.70
C ILE A 80 0.55 -5.23 2.09
N VAL A 81 0.46 -3.99 1.63
CA VAL A 81 1.40 -2.93 2.01
C VAL A 81 1.29 -2.62 3.50
N ALA A 82 0.06 -2.51 4.02
CA ALA A 82 -0.17 -2.28 5.45
C ALA A 82 0.36 -3.45 6.32
N ASP A 83 0.10 -4.70 5.94
CA ASP A 83 0.64 -5.90 6.62
C ASP A 83 2.18 -5.86 6.66
N ALA A 84 2.82 -5.50 5.54
CA ALA A 84 4.28 -5.38 5.46
C ALA A 84 4.82 -4.26 6.38
N LEU A 85 4.17 -3.10 6.45
CA LEU A 85 4.55 -2.02 7.38
C LEU A 85 4.42 -2.46 8.84
N ILE A 86 3.30 -3.09 9.19
CA ILE A 86 3.02 -3.55 10.55
C ILE A 86 4.02 -4.63 10.99
N ARG A 87 4.43 -5.50 10.06
CA ARG A 87 5.44 -6.54 10.35
C ARG A 87 6.87 -6.01 10.32
N GLY A 88 7.09 -4.80 9.80
CA GLY A 88 8.44 -4.28 9.56
C GLY A 88 9.20 -5.11 8.54
N GLU A 89 8.53 -5.52 7.46
CA GLU A 89 9.08 -6.35 6.39
C GLU A 89 8.96 -5.66 5.03
N ALA A 90 9.81 -6.06 4.07
CA ALA A 90 9.68 -5.59 2.70
C ALA A 90 8.41 -6.14 2.03
N CYS A 91 7.69 -5.29 1.28
CA CYS A 91 6.55 -5.73 0.50
C CYS A 91 7.01 -6.33 -0.83
N PHE A 92 6.59 -7.56 -1.13
CA PHE A 92 7.00 -8.24 -2.37
C PHE A 92 6.52 -7.57 -3.65
N LEU A 93 5.48 -6.74 -3.58
CA LEU A 93 5.00 -5.98 -4.73
C LEU A 93 6.04 -4.96 -5.21
N ALA A 94 7.03 -4.62 -4.37
CA ALA A 94 8.19 -3.80 -4.75
C ALA A 94 9.25 -4.58 -5.54
N GLU A 95 9.18 -5.92 -5.60
CA GLU A 95 10.18 -6.71 -6.32
C GLU A 95 10.14 -6.40 -7.83
N PRO A 96 11.29 -6.46 -8.53
CA PRO A 96 11.39 -6.05 -9.94
C PRO A 96 10.39 -6.75 -10.86
N ALA A 97 10.08 -8.03 -10.62
CA ALA A 97 9.14 -8.79 -11.44
C ALA A 97 7.70 -8.24 -11.38
N TRP A 98 7.27 -7.73 -10.22
CA TRP A 98 5.95 -7.14 -10.03
C TRP A 98 5.88 -5.73 -10.61
N GLN A 99 6.94 -4.94 -10.42
CA GLN A 99 7.08 -3.60 -10.98
C GLN A 99 7.08 -3.63 -12.51
N LEU A 100 7.85 -4.54 -13.11
CA LEU A 100 7.90 -4.72 -14.57
C LEU A 100 6.55 -5.18 -15.14
N ALA A 101 5.91 -6.15 -14.50
CA ALA A 101 4.61 -6.63 -14.96
C ALA A 101 3.54 -5.54 -14.91
N LEU A 102 3.60 -4.63 -13.94
CA LEU A 102 2.74 -3.45 -13.92
C LEU A 102 3.03 -2.52 -15.10
N THR A 103 4.30 -2.11 -15.29
CA THR A 103 4.65 -1.17 -16.38
C THR A 103 4.33 -1.73 -17.76
N ASP A 104 4.55 -3.03 -17.99
CA ASP A 104 4.16 -3.73 -19.21
C ASP A 104 2.65 -3.65 -19.45
N THR A 105 1.87 -3.84 -18.37
CA THR A 105 0.41 -3.81 -18.43
C THR A 105 -0.10 -2.42 -18.78
N LEU A 106 0.41 -1.38 -18.10
CA LEU A 106 0.03 0.02 -18.38
C LEU A 106 0.39 0.42 -19.82
N ALA A 107 1.58 0.05 -20.30
CA ALA A 107 1.99 0.31 -21.67
C ALA A 107 1.09 -0.40 -22.70
N ALA A 108 0.72 -1.66 -22.43
CA ALA A 108 -0.19 -2.41 -23.29
C ALA A 108 -1.62 -1.87 -23.28
N GLU A 109 -2.14 -1.42 -22.13
CA GLU A 109 -3.48 -0.81 -22.02
C GLU A 109 -3.54 0.53 -22.76
N SER A 110 -2.51 1.37 -22.60
CA SER A 110 -2.36 2.63 -23.33
C SER A 110 -2.32 2.42 -24.85
N GLY A 111 -1.48 1.49 -25.34
CA GLY A 111 -1.38 1.17 -26.77
C GLY A 111 -2.66 0.60 -27.39
N ASN A 112 -3.54 0.01 -26.58
CA ASN A 112 -4.83 -0.52 -27.01
C ASN A 112 -5.99 0.48 -26.89
N GLY A 113 -5.72 1.75 -26.52
CA GLY A 113 -6.74 2.77 -26.30
C GLY A 113 -7.66 2.48 -25.10
N LYS A 114 -7.22 1.62 -24.17
CA LYS A 114 -7.94 1.26 -22.93
C LYS A 114 -7.31 1.90 -21.69
N GLY A 115 -6.24 2.66 -21.86
CA GLY A 115 -5.57 3.36 -20.77
C GLY A 115 -6.47 4.44 -20.15
N SER A 116 -6.22 4.73 -18.88
CA SER A 116 -6.76 5.90 -18.20
C SER A 116 -5.63 6.60 -17.50
N GLN A 117 -5.43 7.90 -17.79
CA GLN A 117 -4.35 8.66 -17.16
C GLN A 117 -4.45 8.64 -15.63
N LEU A 118 -5.67 8.71 -15.09
CA LEU A 118 -5.93 8.55 -13.67
C LEU A 118 -5.48 7.17 -13.16
N CYS A 119 -5.93 6.08 -13.78
CA CYS A 119 -5.54 4.73 -13.36
C CYS A 119 -4.03 4.53 -13.41
N ASP A 120 -3.39 4.98 -14.49
CA ASP A 120 -1.95 4.84 -14.69
C ASP A 120 -1.18 5.56 -13.59
N LEU A 121 -1.56 6.80 -13.27
CA LEU A 121 -0.95 7.57 -12.17
C LEU A 121 -1.20 6.92 -10.81
N VAL A 122 -2.41 6.43 -10.53
CA VAL A 122 -2.74 5.75 -9.28
C VAL A 122 -1.92 4.46 -9.12
N GLU A 123 -1.79 3.66 -10.19
CA GLU A 123 -0.98 2.45 -10.18
C GLU A 123 0.52 2.75 -10.00
N LEU A 124 1.05 3.78 -10.67
CA LEU A 124 2.43 4.22 -10.52
C LEU A 124 2.73 4.76 -9.12
N LEU A 125 1.81 5.54 -8.55
CA LEU A 125 1.89 6.00 -7.15
C LEU A 125 1.96 4.80 -6.22
N PHE A 126 1.04 3.86 -6.38
CA PHE A 126 0.98 2.67 -5.54
C PHE A 126 2.26 1.83 -5.65
N ALA A 127 2.78 1.66 -6.86
CA ALA A 127 4.04 0.97 -7.10
C ALA A 127 5.20 1.58 -6.31
N GLU A 128 5.28 2.92 -6.24
CA GLU A 128 6.27 3.60 -5.40
C GLU A 128 6.01 3.39 -3.91
N ILE A 129 4.74 3.49 -3.47
CA ILE A 129 4.33 3.21 -2.08
C ILE A 129 4.75 1.80 -1.63
N THR A 130 4.71 0.80 -2.51
CA THR A 130 5.10 -0.58 -2.16
C THR A 130 6.56 -0.71 -1.72
N LYS A 131 7.44 0.24 -2.03
CA LYS A 131 8.85 0.25 -1.61
C LYS A 131 9.03 0.72 -0.17
N CYS A 132 8.12 1.56 0.32
CA CYS A 132 8.20 2.18 1.65
C CYS A 132 8.36 1.17 2.81
N PRO A 133 7.64 0.02 2.85
CA PRO A 133 7.83 -0.98 3.89
C PRO A 133 9.26 -1.50 4.00
N GLY A 134 9.94 -1.74 2.86
CA GLY A 134 11.31 -2.23 2.84
C GLY A 134 12.33 -1.19 3.32
N LEU A 135 12.12 0.07 2.95
CA LEU A 135 12.95 1.19 3.42
C LEU A 135 12.78 1.40 4.93
N TYR A 136 11.54 1.38 5.41
CA TYR A 136 11.21 1.48 6.83
C TYR A 136 11.81 0.32 7.64
N ALA A 137 11.65 -0.92 7.18
CA ALA A 137 12.22 -2.10 7.82
C ALA A 137 13.74 -2.01 7.97
N ARG A 138 14.44 -1.55 6.92
CA ARG A 138 15.90 -1.31 6.95
C ARG A 138 16.29 -0.22 7.95
N ALA A 139 15.54 0.89 7.99
CA ALA A 139 15.77 1.94 8.98
C ALA A 139 15.66 1.40 10.41
N CYS A 140 14.59 0.66 10.70
CA CYS A 140 14.40 0.04 12.02
C CYS A 140 15.50 -0.97 12.36
N ALA A 141 15.95 -1.78 11.39
CA ALA A 141 17.02 -2.76 11.61
C ALA A 141 18.37 -2.09 11.93
N ILE A 142 18.71 -1.01 11.21
CA ILE A 142 19.90 -0.21 11.44
C ILE A 142 19.92 0.33 12.88
N ILE A 143 18.82 0.94 13.33
CA ILE A 143 18.68 1.48 14.69
C ILE A 143 18.79 0.35 15.72
N LYS A 144 18.00 -0.72 15.55
CA LYS A 144 17.91 -1.81 16.52
C LYS A 144 19.24 -2.54 16.72
N ASN A 145 20.02 -2.67 15.65
CA ASN A 145 21.31 -3.36 15.69
C ASN A 145 22.49 -2.44 16.04
N ASN A 146 22.24 -1.14 16.31
CA ASN A 146 23.27 -0.13 16.49
C ASN A 146 24.31 -0.19 15.35
N GLU A 147 23.82 -0.28 14.11
CA GLU A 147 24.68 -0.39 12.94
C GLU A 147 25.61 0.83 12.86
N THR A 148 26.87 0.60 12.50
CA THR A 148 27.89 1.65 12.40
C THR A 148 28.42 1.81 10.98
N ASP A 149 28.03 0.91 10.07
CA ASP A 149 28.38 1.01 8.66
C ASP A 149 27.69 2.22 8.01
N HIS A 150 28.48 3.26 7.82
CA HIS A 150 28.06 4.52 7.23
C HIS A 150 27.52 4.37 5.79
N SER A 151 28.04 3.39 5.04
CA SER A 151 27.59 3.15 3.67
C SER A 151 26.15 2.65 3.63
N MET A 152 25.71 1.92 4.66
CA MET A 152 24.33 1.44 4.79
C MET A 152 23.35 2.57 5.06
N PHE A 153 23.70 3.53 5.92
CA PHE A 153 22.91 4.73 6.15
C PHE A 153 22.81 5.59 4.89
N GLU A 154 23.93 5.83 4.21
CA GLU A 154 23.96 6.66 3.01
C GLU A 154 23.14 6.03 1.88
N THR A 155 23.29 4.72 1.67
CA THR A 155 22.51 3.97 0.68
C THR A 155 21.02 4.05 0.97
N LEU A 156 20.61 3.81 2.23
CA LEU A 156 19.21 3.90 2.63
C LEU A 156 18.64 5.32 2.43
N ARG A 157 19.41 6.35 2.81
CA ARG A 157 19.04 7.75 2.65
C ARG A 157 18.88 8.13 1.19
N GLN A 158 19.80 7.68 0.33
CA GLN A 158 19.73 7.92 -1.10
C GLN A 158 18.49 7.26 -1.71
N GLU A 159 18.23 6.00 -1.39
CA GLU A 159 17.05 5.27 -1.87
C GLU A 159 15.73 5.90 -1.38
N ALA A 160 15.66 6.29 -0.10
CA ALA A 160 14.48 6.97 0.46
C ALA A 160 14.24 8.35 -0.18
N THR A 161 15.31 9.11 -0.42
CA THR A 161 15.24 10.41 -1.10
C THR A 161 14.77 10.25 -2.54
N GLN A 162 15.29 9.27 -3.27
CA GLN A 162 14.87 8.98 -4.64
C GLN A 162 13.39 8.56 -4.69
N SER A 163 12.96 7.69 -3.78
CA SER A 163 11.57 7.26 -3.67
C SER A 163 10.64 8.44 -3.35
N LYS A 164 11.04 9.31 -2.42
CA LYS A 164 10.31 10.53 -2.06
C LYS A 164 10.14 11.46 -3.27
N GLN A 165 11.22 11.74 -3.99
CA GLN A 165 11.18 12.60 -5.18
C GLN A 165 10.25 12.02 -6.26
N ARG A 166 10.33 10.72 -6.50
CA ARG A 166 9.48 10.03 -7.47
C ARG A 166 8.01 10.06 -7.07
N LEU A 167 7.71 9.80 -5.81
CA LEU A 167 6.37 9.80 -5.26
C LEU A 167 5.75 11.21 -5.29
N GLN A 168 6.53 12.23 -4.92
CA GLN A 168 6.11 13.64 -4.99
C GLN A 168 5.77 14.04 -6.43
N TYR A 169 6.66 13.74 -7.39
CA TYR A 169 6.40 14.01 -8.80
C TYR A 169 5.10 13.36 -9.29
N LEU A 170 4.87 12.09 -8.94
CA LEU A 170 3.65 11.38 -9.33
C LEU A 170 2.39 11.98 -8.67
N LYS A 171 2.50 12.43 -7.41
CA LYS A 171 1.41 13.09 -6.69
C LYS A 171 1.05 14.43 -7.34
N ASP A 172 2.05 15.24 -7.67
CA ASP A 172 1.86 16.53 -8.35
C ASP A 172 1.25 16.34 -9.75
N GLN A 173 1.66 15.29 -10.47
CA GLN A 173 1.05 14.90 -11.74
C GLN A 173 -0.41 14.47 -11.57
N LEU A 174 -0.75 13.69 -10.53
CA LEU A 174 -2.14 13.33 -10.24
C LEU A 174 -3.01 14.56 -9.95
N GLU A 175 -2.50 15.49 -9.14
CA GLU A 175 -3.22 16.70 -8.74
C GLU A 175 -3.41 17.68 -9.90
N SER A 176 -2.46 17.74 -10.84
CA SER A 176 -2.53 18.62 -12.02
C SER A 176 -3.35 18.02 -13.16
N VAL A 177 -3.24 16.71 -13.41
CA VAL A 177 -3.94 16.04 -14.52
C VAL A 177 -5.42 15.86 -14.20
N VAL A 178 -5.74 15.48 -12.96
CA VAL A 178 -7.11 15.22 -12.54
C VAL A 178 -7.54 16.36 -11.62
N PRO A 179 -8.46 17.25 -12.04
CA PRO A 179 -8.94 18.34 -11.19
C PRO A 179 -9.77 17.81 -10.00
N VAL A 180 -9.94 18.67 -8.98
CA VAL A 180 -10.73 18.34 -7.77
C VAL A 180 -12.20 18.09 -8.13
N SER A 181 -12.76 18.91 -9.01
CA SER A 181 -14.06 18.67 -9.64
C SER A 181 -13.86 18.22 -11.07
N LEU A 182 -14.48 17.09 -11.44
CA LEU A 182 -14.50 16.60 -12.81
C LEU A 182 -15.80 17.06 -13.46
N ASP A 183 -15.75 18.22 -14.10
CA ASP A 183 -16.90 18.80 -14.80
C ASP A 183 -16.94 18.33 -16.26
N SER A 184 -18.11 18.44 -16.90
CA SER A 184 -18.34 17.98 -18.28
C SER A 184 -17.38 18.59 -19.32
N GLU A 185 -16.79 19.75 -19.06
CA GLU A 185 -15.80 20.38 -19.94
C GLU A 185 -14.44 19.66 -19.88
N ALA A 186 -13.93 19.38 -18.69
CA ALA A 186 -12.65 18.68 -18.52
C ALA A 186 -12.65 17.29 -19.18
N LEU A 187 -13.79 16.59 -19.14
CA LEU A 187 -13.96 15.28 -19.77
C LEU A 187 -14.13 15.35 -21.29
N ARG A 188 -14.65 16.47 -21.82
CA ARG A 188 -14.70 16.71 -23.27
C ARG A 188 -13.31 16.97 -23.85
N ASP A 189 -12.48 17.70 -23.13
CA ASP A 189 -11.13 18.07 -23.57
C ASP A 189 -10.15 16.89 -23.49
N LYS A 190 -10.36 15.96 -22.55
CA LYS A 190 -9.50 14.78 -22.33
C LYS A 190 -10.33 13.50 -22.13
N PRO A 191 -10.76 12.84 -23.21
CA PRO A 191 -11.64 11.66 -23.12
C PRO A 191 -10.97 10.44 -22.45
N ASP A 192 -9.63 10.38 -22.47
CA ASP A 192 -8.82 9.32 -21.86
C ASP A 192 -8.46 9.58 -20.38
N LEU A 193 -8.89 10.72 -19.82
CA LEU A 193 -8.57 11.11 -18.45
C LEU A 193 -9.00 10.05 -17.43
N ILE A 194 -10.25 9.62 -17.53
CA ILE A 194 -10.86 8.61 -16.65
C ILE A 194 -11.26 7.34 -17.42
N GLY A 195 -11.10 7.31 -18.75
CA GLY A 195 -11.52 6.18 -19.58
C GLY A 195 -13.00 5.83 -19.36
N LEU A 196 -13.27 4.57 -18.97
CA LEU A 196 -14.62 4.07 -18.70
C LEU A 196 -15.04 4.17 -17.22
N ILE A 197 -14.26 4.86 -16.39
CA ILE A 197 -14.50 4.95 -14.94
C ILE A 197 -15.62 5.96 -14.68
N PRO A 198 -16.64 5.63 -13.85
CA PRO A 198 -17.62 6.61 -13.42
C PRO A 198 -16.97 7.79 -12.69
N VAL A 199 -17.42 9.02 -12.97
CA VAL A 199 -16.83 10.25 -12.43
C VAL A 199 -16.68 10.23 -10.90
N SER A 200 -17.70 9.77 -10.18
CA SER A 200 -17.67 9.66 -8.71
C SER A 200 -16.61 8.68 -8.20
N VAL A 201 -16.39 7.58 -8.93
CA VAL A 201 -15.34 6.59 -8.63
C VAL A 201 -13.96 7.18 -8.93
N ALA A 202 -13.82 7.91 -10.03
CA ALA A 202 -12.58 8.58 -10.41
C ALA A 202 -12.17 9.62 -9.35
N GLN A 203 -13.11 10.45 -8.89
CA GLN A 203 -12.86 11.44 -7.82
C GLN A 203 -12.43 10.78 -6.52
N LYS A 204 -13.14 9.73 -6.08
CA LYS A 204 -12.76 8.97 -4.89
C LYS A 204 -11.37 8.37 -5.03
N SER A 205 -11.07 7.75 -6.18
CA SER A 205 -9.77 7.12 -6.45
C SER A 205 -8.63 8.13 -6.39
N ARG A 206 -8.82 9.32 -6.96
CA ARG A 206 -7.87 10.43 -6.86
C ARG A 206 -7.62 10.85 -5.42
N THR A 207 -8.69 11.11 -4.66
CA THR A 207 -8.58 11.56 -3.25
C THR A 207 -7.85 10.53 -2.40
N PHE A 208 -8.22 9.26 -2.54
CA PHE A 208 -7.58 8.14 -1.87
C PHE A 208 -6.09 8.05 -2.24
N ALA A 209 -5.75 7.95 -3.52
CA ALA A 209 -4.36 7.90 -3.95
C ALA A 209 -3.52 9.09 -3.44
N GLY A 210 -4.10 10.29 -3.40
CA GLY A 210 -3.46 11.47 -2.83
C GLY A 210 -3.17 11.33 -1.33
N HIS A 211 -4.12 10.82 -0.54
CA HIS A 211 -3.91 10.55 0.88
C HIS A 211 -2.84 9.47 1.11
N GLY A 212 -2.90 8.36 0.38
CA GLY A 212 -1.89 7.30 0.47
C GLY A 212 -0.48 7.81 0.13
N ALA A 213 -0.36 8.62 -0.92
CA ALA A 213 0.91 9.27 -1.29
C ALA A 213 1.41 10.21 -0.18
N GLN A 214 0.54 11.01 0.42
CA GLN A 214 0.91 11.91 1.51
C GLN A 214 1.43 11.15 2.74
N SER A 215 0.77 10.05 3.12
CA SER A 215 1.21 9.19 4.22
C SER A 215 2.56 8.54 3.94
N ALA A 216 2.77 8.05 2.72
CA ALA A 216 4.05 7.47 2.31
C ALA A 216 5.18 8.51 2.25
N LEU A 217 4.90 9.74 1.78
CA LEU A 217 5.88 10.84 1.83
C LEU A 217 6.31 11.15 3.27
N ALA A 218 5.35 11.23 4.21
CA ALA A 218 5.65 11.47 5.62
C ALA A 218 6.50 10.34 6.24
N LEU A 219 6.24 9.09 5.87
CA LEU A 219 7.06 7.94 6.28
C LEU A 219 8.49 8.03 5.72
N LEU A 220 8.64 8.41 4.45
CA LEU A 220 9.96 8.59 3.83
C LEU A 220 10.74 9.73 4.47
N ASP A 221 10.08 10.84 4.82
CA ASP A 221 10.68 11.94 5.59
C ASP A 221 11.23 11.45 6.93
N GLN A 222 10.46 10.63 7.65
CA GLN A 222 10.90 10.04 8.91
C GLN A 222 12.13 9.14 8.74
N VAL A 223 12.15 8.29 7.69
CA VAL A 223 13.30 7.45 7.38
C VAL A 223 14.55 8.30 7.10
N ILE A 224 14.41 9.37 6.31
CA ILE A 224 15.52 10.28 5.98
C ILE A 224 16.06 10.95 7.25
N VAL A 225 15.18 11.54 8.08
CA VAL A 225 15.57 12.25 9.31
C VAL A 225 16.29 11.33 10.29
N ILE A 226 15.80 10.10 10.47
CA ILE A 226 16.48 9.12 11.33
C ILE A 226 17.88 8.83 10.82
N THR A 227 18.03 8.58 9.53
CA THR A 227 19.34 8.27 8.95
C THR A 227 20.33 9.42 9.07
N GLU A 228 19.85 10.68 9.09
CA GLU A 228 20.66 11.87 9.33
C GLU A 228 21.02 12.05 10.81
N SER A 229 20.07 11.87 11.73
CA SER A 229 20.30 12.12 13.15
C SER A 229 21.23 11.12 13.83
N ASP A 230 21.15 9.83 13.49
CA ASP A 230 22.07 8.80 14.01
C ASP A 230 23.48 8.93 13.43
N HIS A 231 23.59 9.40 12.18
CA HIS A 231 24.87 9.85 11.63
C HIS A 231 25.49 10.94 12.51
N HIS A 232 24.71 11.88 13.07
CA HIS A 232 25.26 12.94 13.93
C HIS A 232 25.58 12.44 15.35
N ARG A 233 24.76 11.54 15.93
CA ARG A 233 25.00 10.98 17.28
C ARG A 233 26.25 10.12 17.36
N LEU A 234 26.59 9.36 16.32
CA LEU A 234 27.84 8.59 16.25
C LEU A 234 29.10 9.48 16.21
N PHE A 235 28.96 10.77 15.88
CA PHE A 235 30.05 11.75 15.93
C PHE A 235 30.16 12.49 17.27
N THR A 236 29.15 12.40 18.15
CA THR A 236 29.11 13.12 19.44
C THR A 236 28.53 12.23 20.54
N ASP A 237 29.42 11.47 21.18
CA ASP A 237 29.24 10.84 22.49
C ASP A 237 28.30 9.62 22.64
N SER A 238 28.88 8.59 23.26
CA SER A 238 28.24 7.35 23.68
C SER A 238 27.38 7.59 24.91
N THR A 239 26.07 7.40 24.79
CA THR A 239 25.17 6.75 25.78
C THR A 239 23.73 7.10 25.43
N MET A 240 22.92 6.15 24.93
CA MET A 240 21.48 6.20 25.24
C MET A 240 20.72 4.88 25.05
N THR A 241 20.22 4.46 26.21
CA THR A 241 19.01 3.72 26.59
C THR A 241 18.07 3.21 25.50
N THR A 242 17.81 1.90 25.60
CA THR A 242 16.89 1.06 24.85
C THR A 242 15.41 1.39 25.11
N LEU A 243 14.66 1.78 24.08
CA LEU A 243 13.19 1.84 24.09
C LEU A 243 12.61 0.97 22.95
N PRO A 244 11.37 0.47 23.09
CA PRO A 244 10.78 -0.49 22.14
C PRO A 244 10.45 0.13 20.77
N VAL A 245 10.39 -0.75 19.76
CA VAL A 245 10.33 -0.51 18.29
C VAL A 245 9.30 0.54 17.82
N TRP A 246 8.25 0.82 18.59
CA TRP A 246 7.16 1.72 18.19
C TRP A 246 7.29 3.15 18.73
N ASP A 247 8.18 3.39 19.70
CA ASP A 247 8.39 4.71 20.31
C ASP A 247 9.50 5.53 19.62
N VAL A 248 10.12 4.98 18.58
CA VAL A 248 11.29 5.59 17.91
C VAL A 248 10.90 6.71 16.95
N LEU A 249 9.64 6.77 16.49
CA LEU A 249 9.17 7.80 15.55
C LEU A 249 7.91 8.51 16.06
N PRO A 250 7.93 9.84 16.19
CA PRO A 250 6.72 10.59 16.50
C PRO A 250 5.72 10.46 15.35
N ALA A 251 4.43 10.35 15.69
CA ALA A 251 3.35 10.36 14.70
C ALA A 251 3.40 11.63 13.83
N PRO A 252 3.10 11.56 12.52
CA PRO A 252 3.10 12.73 11.64
C PRO A 252 2.07 13.76 12.13
N ALA A 253 2.49 15.03 12.18
CA ALA A 253 1.75 16.15 12.79
C ALA A 253 0.40 16.49 12.12
N ASN A 254 0.18 16.05 10.88
CA ASN A 254 -1.01 16.36 10.08
C ASN A 254 -1.89 15.12 9.85
N CYS A 255 -2.23 14.44 10.94
CA CYS A 255 -3.21 13.36 10.92
C CYS A 255 -4.61 13.97 10.73
N VAL A 256 -5.26 13.70 9.61
CA VAL A 256 -6.65 14.10 9.38
C VAL A 256 -7.54 13.25 10.28
N THR A 257 -8.11 13.87 11.31
CA THR A 257 -9.21 13.29 12.08
C THR A 257 -10.45 13.28 11.19
N MET A 258 -10.92 12.09 10.81
CA MET A 258 -12.27 11.95 10.30
C MET A 258 -13.24 12.17 11.47
N ASP A 259 -14.04 13.22 11.40
CA ASP A 259 -15.03 13.54 12.43
C ASP A 259 -16.09 12.42 12.53
N LYS A 260 -15.98 11.68 13.63
CA LYS A 260 -17.02 11.12 14.52
C LYS A 260 -18.25 10.45 13.89
N GLU A 261 -18.14 9.14 13.74
CA GLU A 261 -18.99 8.22 14.51
C GLU A 261 -18.14 7.00 14.93
N GLU A 262 -17.44 7.17 16.05
CA GLU A 262 -16.63 6.15 16.70
C GLU A 262 -17.50 5.08 17.35
N THR A 263 -17.22 3.82 17.02
CA THR A 263 -16.99 2.79 18.06
C THR A 263 -16.03 1.74 17.53
N LEU A 264 -14.76 2.12 17.41
CA LEU A 264 -13.63 1.18 17.43
C LEU A 264 -12.61 1.63 18.49
N ALA A 265 -13.12 1.94 19.67
CA ALA A 265 -12.28 2.24 20.83
C ALA A 265 -11.70 0.93 21.37
N ASN A 266 -10.50 0.57 20.92
CA ASN A 266 -9.33 0.51 21.81
C ASN A 266 -8.13 -0.21 21.16
N ARG A 267 -7.07 0.60 20.97
CA ARG A 267 -5.64 0.27 20.83
C ARG A 267 -5.16 -0.37 19.52
N LEU A 268 -4.74 0.49 18.59
CA LEU A 268 -3.52 0.45 17.77
C LEU A 268 -3.31 1.89 17.19
N PRO A 269 -2.08 2.37 16.91
CA PRO A 269 -1.88 3.73 16.42
C PRO A 269 -2.54 3.92 15.05
N ALA A 270 -3.36 4.97 14.90
CA ALA A 270 -4.35 5.16 13.84
C ALA A 270 -3.84 5.28 12.38
N TRP A 271 -2.52 5.25 12.13
CA TRP A 271 -1.94 5.61 10.83
C TRP A 271 -1.78 4.45 9.81
N PRO A 272 -1.55 3.17 10.20
CA PRO A 272 -1.54 2.05 9.25
C PRO A 272 -2.95 1.75 8.73
N ASP A 273 -3.97 1.91 9.58
CA ASP A 273 -5.38 1.82 9.19
C ASP A 273 -5.73 2.94 8.21
N GLN A 274 -5.22 4.16 8.42
CA GLN A 274 -5.35 5.25 7.43
C GLN A 274 -4.64 4.95 6.11
N LEU A 275 -3.49 4.27 6.09
CA LEU A 275 -2.84 3.82 4.85
C LEU A 275 -3.64 2.71 4.13
N ALA A 276 -4.23 1.79 4.89
CA ALA A 276 -5.08 0.74 4.34
C ALA A 276 -6.40 1.31 3.78
N LEU A 277 -7.02 2.25 4.50
CA LEU A 277 -8.28 2.92 4.14
C LEU A 277 -8.11 3.98 3.05
N SER A 278 -6.96 4.67 3.02
CA SER A 278 -6.67 5.70 2.03
C SER A 278 -6.37 5.15 0.64
N MET A 279 -6.29 3.83 0.43
CA MET A 279 -5.97 3.27 -0.91
C MET A 279 -7.12 2.52 -1.57
N GLY A 280 -8.35 2.74 -1.10
CA GLY A 280 -9.57 2.46 -1.85
C GLY A 280 -10.12 1.05 -1.68
N MET A 281 -11.20 0.93 -0.91
CA MET A 281 -12.49 0.38 -1.33
C MET A 281 -13.41 0.21 -0.11
N LEU A 282 -14.60 0.81 -0.19
CA LEU A 282 -15.77 0.66 0.70
C LEU A 282 -15.81 1.48 2.00
N ALA A 283 -16.01 2.80 1.87
CA ALA A 283 -16.99 3.46 2.73
C ALA A 283 -18.33 3.50 1.97
N VAL A 284 -19.10 2.42 2.08
CA VAL A 284 -20.54 2.46 1.79
C VAL A 284 -21.21 3.02 3.04
N LYS A 285 -21.79 4.22 2.90
CA LYS A 285 -23.10 4.48 3.50
C LYS A 285 -23.78 5.56 2.67
N ASP A 286 -24.86 5.16 2.01
CA ASP A 286 -25.95 6.07 1.68
C ASP A 286 -26.62 6.46 3.01
N ASN A 287 -26.74 7.76 3.23
CA ASN A 287 -27.88 8.39 3.89
C ASN A 287 -27.85 9.88 3.53
#